data_AF-A0A0C9TRI4-F1
#
_entry.id   AF-A0A0C9TRI4-F1
#
_cell.length_a   1.000
_cell.length_b   1.000
_cell.length_c   1.000
_cell.angle_alpha   90.00
_cell.angle_beta   90.00
_cell.angle_gamma   90.00
#
_symmetry.space_group_name_H-M   'P 1'
#
loop_
_entity.id
_entity.type
_entity.pdbx_description
1 polymer ?
#
loop_
_entity_poly.entity_id
_entity_poly.type
_entity_poly.pdbx_seq_one_letter_code
_entity_poly.pdbx_strand_id
1 'polypeptide(L)'
;RNSDVDKAAHSIRQVGDRFNHKFNYPRIFLNDEPFSEEFKWYVSKIIPFVGDVSYGLIPASDWNPPEWIDDERAEKAREDFLKVGAIHGGNNYQNMCKFNSG
;
A
#
# COMPACT_ATOMS: atom_id res chain seq x y z
N ARG A 1 -2.41 -0.25 -3.64
CA ARG A 1 -1.91 -0.73 -4.96
C ARG A 1 -2.66 -0.04 -6.08
N ASN A 2 -2.19 -0.16 -7.33
CA ASN A 2 -2.91 0.38 -8.50
C ASN A 2 -4.36 -0.15 -8.60
N SER A 3 -4.56 -1.43 -8.25
CA SER A 3 -5.89 -2.07 -8.20
C SER A 3 -6.85 -1.50 -7.15
N ASP A 4 -6.36 -0.72 -6.19
CA ASP A 4 -7.17 -0.18 -5.08
C ASP A 4 -7.60 1.27 -5.32
N VAL A 5 -7.47 1.78 -6.55
CA VAL A 5 -7.71 3.19 -6.88
C VAL A 5 -9.07 3.70 -6.38
N ASP A 6 -10.14 2.92 -6.55
CA ASP A 6 -11.49 3.30 -6.13
C ASP A 6 -11.63 3.39 -4.60
N LYS A 7 -11.00 2.45 -3.88
CA LYS A 7 -11.02 2.42 -2.40
C LYS A 7 -10.17 3.54 -1.83
N ALA A 8 -9.00 3.78 -2.42
CA ALA A 8 -8.11 4.88 -2.04
C ALA A 8 -8.82 6.22 -2.24
N ALA A 9 -9.42 6.43 -3.41
CA ALA A 9 -10.25 7.57 -3.75
C ALA A 9 -11.37 7.84 -2.75
N HIS A 10 -12.13 6.81 -2.37
CA HIS A 10 -13.18 6.95 -1.39
C HIS A 10 -12.65 7.44 -0.03
N SER A 11 -11.54 6.84 0.42
CA SER A 11 -10.89 7.20 1.69
C SER A 11 -10.34 8.63 1.66
N ILE A 12 -9.69 9.01 0.56
CA ILE A 12 -9.16 10.35 0.31
C ILE A 12 -10.24 11.42 0.43
N ARG A 13 -11.41 11.16 -0.18
CA ARG A 13 -12.57 12.06 -0.15
C ARG A 13 -13.14 12.18 1.26
N GLN A 14 -13.35 11.05 1.95
CA GLN A 14 -13.86 11.07 3.32
C GLN A 14 -12.96 11.88 4.27
N VAL A 15 -11.65 11.69 4.19
CA VAL A 15 -10.68 12.45 5.00
C VAL A 15 -10.64 13.93 4.59
N GLY A 16 -10.72 14.21 3.29
CA GLY A 16 -10.80 15.58 2.75
C GLY A 16 -12.02 16.33 3.27
N ASP A 17 -13.21 15.76 3.10
CA ASP A 17 -14.49 16.37 3.43
C ASP A 17 -14.63 16.63 4.94
N ARG A 18 -14.06 15.76 5.79
CA ARG A 18 -14.19 15.87 7.26
C ARG A 18 -13.07 16.66 7.94
N PHE A 19 -11.86 16.62 7.39
CA PHE A 19 -10.66 17.12 8.08
C PHE A 19 -9.75 17.92 7.14
N ASN A 20 -9.23 17.29 6.09
CA ASN A 20 -8.07 17.83 5.41
C ASN A 20 -8.37 19.06 4.55
N HIS A 21 -9.65 19.37 4.23
CA HIS A 21 -10.01 20.63 3.56
C HIS A 21 -9.70 21.87 4.40
N LYS A 22 -9.56 21.74 5.74
CA LYS A 22 -9.26 22.85 6.64
C LYS A 22 -7.76 23.10 6.82
N PHE A 23 -6.95 22.05 6.67
CA PHE A 23 -5.54 22.06 7.07
C PHE A 23 -4.57 21.84 5.90
N ASN A 24 -5.05 21.26 4.79
CA ASN A 24 -4.30 21.09 3.55
C ASN A 24 -2.96 20.35 3.73
N TYR A 25 -2.94 19.29 4.55
CA TYR A 25 -1.74 18.46 4.70
C TYR A 25 -1.42 17.75 3.39
N PRO A 26 -0.11 17.61 3.06
CA PRO A 26 0.34 16.85 1.89
C PRO A 26 -0.01 15.37 2.05
N ARG A 27 -0.16 14.68 0.92
CA ARG A 27 -0.48 13.26 0.86
C ARG A 27 0.62 12.52 0.10
N ILE A 28 1.12 11.45 0.69
CA ILE A 28 2.15 10.61 0.09
C ILE A 28 1.56 9.22 -0.09
N PHE A 29 1.57 8.75 -1.34
CA PHE A 29 1.20 7.37 -1.67
C PHE A 29 2.47 6.55 -1.89
N LEU A 30 2.56 5.40 -1.24
CA LEU A 30 3.66 4.45 -1.39
C LEU A 30 3.12 3.13 -1.94
N ASN A 31 3.89 2.51 -2.84
CA ASN A 31 3.54 1.21 -3.42
C ASN A 31 4.81 0.42 -3.76
N ASP A 32 4.70 -0.91 -3.77
CA ASP A 32 5.75 -1.84 -4.19
C ASP A 32 5.96 -1.86 -5.72
N GLU A 33 5.04 -1.27 -6.46
CA GLU A 33 5.09 -1.12 -7.92
C GLU A 33 4.87 0.35 -8.33
N PRO A 34 5.37 0.79 -9.50
CA PRO A 34 5.10 2.13 -10.00
C PRO A 34 3.60 2.42 -10.08
N PHE A 35 3.18 3.60 -9.60
CA PHE A 35 1.80 4.03 -9.77
C PHE A 35 1.48 4.27 -11.24
N SER A 36 0.36 3.73 -11.70
CA SER A 36 -0.10 3.91 -13.07
C SER A 36 -0.59 5.34 -13.31
N GLU A 37 -0.59 5.77 -14.56
CA GLU A 37 -1.07 7.11 -14.91
C GLU A 37 -2.58 7.25 -14.64
N GLU A 38 -3.35 6.16 -14.78
CA GLU A 38 -4.77 6.12 -14.42
C GLU A 38 -4.97 6.35 -12.92
N PHE A 39 -4.14 5.75 -12.07
CA PHE A 39 -4.20 5.96 -10.62
C PHE A 39 -3.94 7.43 -10.28
N LYS A 40 -2.86 8.01 -10.81
CA LYS A 40 -2.50 9.41 -10.59
C LYS A 40 -3.58 10.35 -11.10
N TRP A 41 -4.11 10.08 -12.29
CA TRP A 41 -5.20 10.85 -12.90
C TRP A 41 -6.46 10.81 -12.02
N TYR A 42 -6.89 9.63 -11.58
CA TYR A 42 -8.10 9.51 -10.76
C TYR A 42 -7.95 10.20 -9.41
N VAL A 43 -6.81 10.00 -8.73
CA VAL A 43 -6.48 10.67 -7.47
C VAL A 43 -6.47 12.20 -7.64
N SER A 44 -5.92 12.72 -8.74
CA SER A 44 -5.91 14.17 -9.03
C SER A 44 -7.31 14.78 -9.19
N LYS A 45 -8.31 13.99 -9.60
CA LYS A 45 -9.69 14.47 -9.75
C LYS A 45 -10.44 14.58 -8.42
N ILE A 46 -9.99 13.86 -7.40
CA ILE A 46 -10.70 13.69 -6.12
C ILE A 46 -10.08 14.54 -5.03
N ILE A 47 -8.76 14.73 -5.07
CA ILE A 47 -8.08 15.65 -4.18
C ILE A 47 -8.33 17.06 -4.73
N PRO A 48 -9.10 17.92 -4.03
CA PRO A 48 -9.15 19.33 -4.40
C PRO A 48 -7.72 19.89 -4.39
N PHE A 49 -7.42 20.85 -5.27
CA PHE A 49 -6.10 21.45 -5.55
C PHE A 49 -5.34 22.03 -4.33
N VAL A 50 -5.81 21.82 -3.10
CA VAL A 50 -5.29 22.36 -1.86
C VAL A 50 -4.55 21.22 -1.10
N GLY A 51 -3.28 21.03 -1.45
CA GLY A 51 -2.36 20.08 -0.81
C GLY A 51 -1.53 19.29 -1.82
N ASP A 52 -0.23 19.20 -1.58
CA ASP A 52 0.70 18.48 -2.47
C ASP A 52 0.45 16.96 -2.42
N VAL A 53 0.53 16.32 -3.57
CA VAL A 53 0.44 14.87 -3.70
C VAL A 53 1.74 14.32 -4.26
N SER A 54 2.34 13.38 -3.53
CA SER A 54 3.57 12.71 -3.94
C SER A 54 3.35 11.20 -4.06
N TYR A 55 4.07 10.58 -4.99
CA TYR A 55 4.00 9.15 -5.27
C TYR A 55 5.40 8.57 -5.13
N GLY A 56 5.59 7.64 -4.20
CA GLY A 56 6.85 6.95 -3.95
C GLY A 56 6.77 5.48 -4.34
N LEU A 57 7.84 4.99 -4.98
CA LEU A 57 8.09 3.58 -5.17
C LEU A 57 8.93 3.07 -4.01
N ILE A 58 8.46 2.03 -3.33
CA ILE A 58 9.21 1.38 -2.26
C ILE A 58 10.37 0.60 -2.90
N PRO A 59 11.63 0.81 -2.49
CA PRO A 59 12.75 0.01 -2.97
C PRO A 59 12.51 -1.48 -2.72
N ALA A 60 12.88 -2.33 -3.67
CA ALA A 60 12.71 -3.77 -3.53
C ALA A 60 13.41 -4.34 -2.29
N SER A 61 14.55 -3.76 -1.87
CA SER A 61 15.28 -4.14 -0.65
C SER A 61 14.46 -3.92 0.63
N ASP A 62 13.63 -2.88 0.65
CA ASP A 62 12.87 -2.48 1.83
C ASP A 62 11.55 -3.26 1.88
N TRP A 63 11.00 -3.62 0.72
CA TRP A 63 9.77 -4.39 0.61
C TRP A 63 9.96 -5.90 0.74
N ASN A 64 10.93 -6.47 0.01
CA ASN A 64 11.11 -7.91 -0.06
C ASN A 64 11.70 -8.49 1.23
N PRO A 65 11.58 -9.82 1.43
CA PRO A 65 12.29 -10.52 2.48
C PRO A 65 13.80 -10.25 2.40
N PRO A 66 14.48 -10.00 3.54
CA PRO A 66 15.93 -9.90 3.58
C PRO A 66 16.61 -11.21 3.19
N GLU A 67 17.88 -11.15 2.76
CA GLU A 67 18.65 -12.31 2.28
C GLU A 67 18.86 -13.42 3.33
N TRP A 68 18.74 -13.11 4.62
CA TRP A 68 18.87 -14.12 5.68
C TRP A 68 17.58 -14.92 5.93
N ILE A 69 16.50 -14.62 5.20
CA ILE A 69 15.26 -15.41 5.23
C ILE A 69 15.41 -16.62 4.32
N ASP A 70 15.11 -17.79 4.86
CA ASP A 70 15.01 -19.04 4.12
C ASP A 70 13.65 -19.10 3.41
N ASP A 71 13.68 -18.95 2.09
CA ASP A 71 12.48 -18.91 1.25
C ASP A 71 11.69 -20.23 1.27
N GLU A 72 12.36 -21.38 1.28
CA GLU A 72 11.70 -22.70 1.34
C GLU A 72 10.97 -22.88 2.67
N ARG A 73 11.63 -22.49 3.78
CA ARG A 73 11.02 -22.54 5.11
C ARG A 73 9.83 -21.58 5.19
N ALA A 74 9.96 -20.38 4.62
CA ALA A 74 8.90 -19.38 4.61
C ALA A 74 7.71 -19.83 3.76
N GLU A 75 7.94 -20.48 2.62
CA GLU A 75 6.89 -21.05 1.78
C GLU A 75 6.15 -22.19 2.48
N LYS A 76 6.87 -23.13 3.09
CA LYS A 76 6.26 -24.22 3.86
C LYS A 76 5.39 -23.70 5.02
N ALA A 77 5.86 -22.68 5.74
CA ALA A 77 5.08 -22.06 6.79
C ALA A 77 3.80 -21.40 6.25
N ARG A 78 3.87 -20.74 5.09
CA ARG A 78 2.70 -20.15 4.41
C ARG A 78 1.68 -21.23 4.02
N GLU A 79 2.13 -22.37 3.49
CA GLU A 79 1.26 -23.50 3.20
C GLU A 79 0.56 -24.05 4.45
N ASP A 80 1.30 -24.19 5.56
CA ASP A 80 0.72 -24.67 6.82
C ASP A 80 -0.30 -23.69 7.39
N PHE A 81 -0.06 -22.38 7.26
CA PHE A 81 -1.05 -21.35 7.60
C PHE A 81 -2.30 -21.41 6.74
N LEU A 82 -2.17 -21.66 5.44
CA LEU A 82 -3.31 -21.84 4.55
C LEU A 82 -4.13 -23.09 4.94
N LYS A 83 -3.49 -24.20 5.32
CA LYS A 83 -4.17 -25.44 5.74
C LYS A 83 -5.02 -25.24 6.99
N VAL A 84 -4.60 -24.40 7.93
CA VAL A 84 -5.37 -24.09 9.15
C VAL A 84 -6.38 -22.96 8.95
N GLY A 85 -6.55 -22.46 7.73
CA GLY A 85 -7.52 -21.41 7.40
C GLY A 85 -7.10 -20.03 7.90
N ALA A 86 -5.81 -19.79 8.13
CA ALA A 86 -5.33 -18.48 8.54
C ALA A 86 -5.50 -17.47 7.38
N ILE A 87 -6.21 -16.38 7.65
CA ILE A 87 -6.42 -15.32 6.68
C ILE A 87 -5.06 -14.69 6.34
N HIS A 88 -4.80 -14.48 5.05
CA HIS A 88 -3.55 -13.91 4.51
C HIS A 88 -2.30 -14.82 4.58
N GLY A 89 -2.47 -16.12 4.82
CA GLY A 89 -1.36 -17.08 4.90
C GLY A 89 -0.49 -17.21 3.63
N GLY A 90 -1.00 -16.87 2.43
CA GLY A 90 -0.32 -17.17 1.15
C GLY A 90 0.20 -15.99 0.32
N ASN A 91 -0.06 -14.72 0.70
CA ASN A 91 0.14 -13.57 -0.20
C ASN A 91 1.27 -12.64 0.26
N ASN A 92 1.56 -11.55 -0.47
CA ASN A 92 2.52 -10.47 -0.09
C ASN A 92 2.13 -9.69 1.19
N TYR A 93 1.25 -10.23 2.03
CA TYR A 93 0.74 -9.57 3.23
C TYR A 93 1.83 -9.46 4.31
N GLN A 94 2.72 -10.45 4.42
CA GLN A 94 3.84 -10.43 5.36
C GLN A 94 4.82 -9.30 5.03
N ASN A 95 5.09 -9.05 3.74
CA ASN A 95 5.93 -7.92 3.31
C ASN A 95 5.31 -6.58 3.72
N MET A 96 3.98 -6.44 3.57
CA MET A 96 3.26 -5.26 4.04
C MET A 96 3.35 -5.09 5.56
N CYS A 97 3.18 -6.17 6.33
CA CYS A 97 3.33 -6.13 7.79
C CYS A 97 4.76 -5.74 8.21
N LYS A 98 5.79 -6.32 7.57
CA LYS A 98 7.20 -5.95 7.78
C LYS A 98 7.41 -4.46 7.51
N PHE A 99 7.02 -3.99 6.32
CA PHE A 99 7.24 -2.60 5.91
C PHE A 99 6.62 -1.59 6.87
N ASN A 100 5.40 -1.85 7.35
CA ASN A 100 4.72 -0.96 8.29
C ASN A 100 5.21 -1.07 9.75
N SER A 101 5.94 -2.14 10.09
CA SER A 101 6.49 -2.33 11.44
C SER A 101 7.86 -1.67 11.62
N GLY A 102 8.61 -1.48 10.52
CA GLY A 102 10.02 -1.08 10.56
C GLY A 102 10.95 -2.23 10.97
#